data_AF-A0A7Y6UF20-F1
#
_entry.id   AF-A0A7Y6UF20-F1
#
_cell.length_a   1.000
_cell.length_b   1.000
_cell.length_c   1.000
_cell.angle_alpha   90.00
_cell.angle_beta   90.00
_cell.angle_gamma   90.00
#
_symmetry.space_group_name_H-M   'P 1'
#
loop_
_entity.id
_entity.type
_entity.pdbx_description
1 polymer ?
#
loop_
_entity_poly.entity_id
_entity_poly.type
_entity_poly.pdbx_seq_one_letter_code
_entity_poly.pdbx_strand_id
1 'polypeptide(L)'
;GVALYRESRVVLAPAVQRVLDELPPSTGTLVGIPSICSLIGPCTIVAHGPLAIVAEACSSSIGGAILAAHDGADPTELVREARAFGAAPMLRVHPSDLARVSTDDPIILVVDDDHTAEALGVPRLR
;
A
#
# COMPACT_ATOMS: atom_id res chain seq x y z
N GLY A 1 -21.33 5.18 17.36
CA GLY A 1 -21.74 4.09 18.25
C GLY A 1 -20.57 3.15 18.41
N VAL A 2 -20.25 2.73 19.63
CA VAL A 2 -19.14 1.79 19.89
C VAL A 2 -19.66 0.37 19.70
N ALA A 3 -19.12 -0.38 18.75
CA ALA A 3 -19.44 -1.79 18.59
C ALA A 3 -18.70 -2.60 19.66
N LEU A 4 -19.44 -3.16 20.62
CA LEU A 4 -18.89 -4.05 21.65
C LEU A 4 -18.74 -5.46 21.06
N TYR A 5 -17.54 -5.82 20.62
CA TYR A 5 -17.23 -7.13 20.01
C TYR A 5 -17.10 -8.29 21.02
N ARG A 6 -17.35 -8.05 22.30
CA ARG A 6 -16.99 -8.95 23.42
C ARG A 6 -17.65 -10.34 23.38
N GLU A 7 -18.71 -10.51 22.60
CA GLU A 7 -19.44 -11.78 22.43
C GLU A 7 -19.46 -12.30 20.98
N SER A 8 -18.70 -11.66 20.08
CA SER A 8 -18.62 -12.09 18.68
C SER A 8 -17.75 -13.34 18.56
N ARG A 9 -18.25 -14.37 17.84
CA ARG A 9 -17.44 -15.53 17.43
C ARG A 9 -16.49 -15.21 16.27
N VAL A 10 -16.54 -14.00 15.75
CA VAL A 10 -15.69 -13.53 14.65
C VAL A 10 -14.38 -13.01 15.22
N VAL A 11 -13.29 -13.70 14.89
CA VAL A 11 -11.94 -13.19 15.15
C VAL A 11 -11.63 -12.14 14.08
N LEU A 12 -11.45 -10.89 14.49
CA LEU A 12 -11.04 -9.83 13.57
C LEU A 12 -9.62 -10.06 13.09
N ALA A 13 -9.38 -9.76 11.80
CA ALA A 13 -8.02 -9.73 11.28
C ALA A 13 -7.22 -8.65 12.03
N PRO A 14 -5.92 -8.87 12.33
CA PRO A 14 -5.10 -7.94 13.11
C PRO A 14 -5.16 -6.49 12.60
N ALA A 15 -5.12 -6.29 11.27
CA ALA A 15 -5.22 -4.96 10.67
C ALA A 15 -6.55 -4.24 10.98
N VAL A 16 -7.67 -4.96 10.95
CA VAL A 16 -8.99 -4.39 11.26
C VAL A 16 -9.06 -3.99 12.74
N GLN A 17 -8.53 -4.84 13.62
CA GLN A 17 -8.46 -4.54 15.04
C GLN A 17 -7.64 -3.27 15.30
N ARG A 18 -6.47 -3.13 14.67
CA ARG A 18 -5.63 -1.92 14.79
C ARG A 18 -6.34 -0.64 14.38
N VAL A 19 -7.09 -0.68 13.28
CA VAL A 19 -7.89 0.47 12.81
C VAL A 19 -8.94 0.87 13.85
N LEU A 20 -9.66 -0.12 14.41
CA LEU A 20 -10.67 0.13 15.44
C LEU A 20 -10.06 0.63 16.76
N ASP A 21 -8.84 0.21 17.06
CA ASP A 21 -8.08 0.64 18.23
C ASP A 21 -7.30 1.96 17.98
N GLU A 22 -7.49 2.59 16.82
CA GLU A 22 -6.80 3.83 16.40
C GLU A 22 -5.27 3.74 16.46
N LEU A 23 -4.72 2.53 16.27
CA LEU A 23 -3.28 2.29 16.23
C LEU A 23 -2.73 2.57 14.82
N PRO A 24 -1.45 3.01 14.69
CA PRO A 24 -0.83 3.19 13.39
C PRO A 24 -0.69 1.84 12.64
N PRO A 25 -0.53 1.82 11.32
CA PRO A 25 -0.21 0.60 10.59
C PRO A 25 1.09 -0.04 11.07
N SER A 26 1.21 -1.35 10.84
CA SER A 26 2.36 -2.16 11.25
C SER A 26 3.30 -2.52 10.09
N THR A 27 2.78 -2.53 8.86
CA THR A 27 3.51 -2.89 7.64
C THR A 27 4.09 -1.69 6.90
N GLY A 28 3.78 -0.46 7.33
CA GLY A 28 4.17 0.74 6.61
C GLY A 28 3.81 2.05 7.29
N THR A 29 4.07 3.13 6.55
CA THR A 29 3.74 4.50 6.93
C THR A 29 2.51 4.95 6.15
N LEU A 30 1.46 5.36 6.86
CA LEU A 30 0.27 5.94 6.25
C LEU A 30 0.52 7.39 5.85
N VAL A 31 0.31 7.71 4.58
CA VAL A 31 0.47 9.05 4.02
C VAL A 31 -0.86 9.51 3.44
N GLY A 32 -1.30 10.72 3.79
CA GLY A 32 -2.60 11.26 3.36
C GLY A 32 -3.75 10.90 4.30
N ILE A 33 -4.99 11.13 3.84
CA ILE A 33 -6.21 10.93 4.63
C ILE A 33 -6.93 9.68 4.13
N PRO A 34 -7.23 8.69 5.01
CA PRO A 34 -8.05 7.53 4.67
C PRO A 34 -9.32 7.89 3.92
N SER A 35 -9.55 7.24 2.78
CA SER A 35 -10.73 7.46 1.96
C SER A 35 -11.11 6.20 1.18
N ILE A 36 -12.20 6.26 0.41
CA ILE A 36 -12.48 5.21 -0.57
C ILE A 36 -11.47 5.37 -1.70
N CYS A 37 -10.36 4.65 -1.59
CA CYS A 37 -9.27 4.69 -2.55
C CYS A 37 -9.72 4.06 -3.88
N SER A 38 -9.43 4.72 -5.01
CA SER A 38 -10.01 4.40 -6.33
C SER A 38 -9.11 3.53 -7.22
N LEU A 39 -8.06 2.92 -6.67
CA LEU A 39 -7.11 2.14 -7.46
C LEU A 39 -7.81 0.90 -8.03
N ILE A 40 -8.01 0.87 -9.36
CA ILE A 40 -8.80 -0.16 -10.07
C ILE A 40 -7.96 -1.43 -10.34
N GLY A 41 -6.63 -1.30 -10.36
CA GLY A 41 -5.68 -2.39 -10.57
C GLY A 41 -4.26 -1.97 -10.22
N PRO A 42 -3.28 -2.88 -10.30
CA PRO A 42 -1.89 -2.55 -10.00
C PRO A 42 -1.38 -1.45 -10.94
N CYS A 43 -0.61 -0.52 -10.38
CA CYS A 43 0.12 0.48 -11.15
C CYS A 43 1.61 0.40 -10.81
N THR A 44 2.46 0.64 -11.79
CA THR A 44 3.91 0.69 -11.58
C THR A 44 4.39 2.10 -11.81
N ILE A 45 5.34 2.55 -11.00
CA ILE A 45 6.02 3.84 -11.13
C ILE A 45 7.51 3.67 -10.90
N VAL A 46 8.27 4.61 -11.45
CA VAL A 46 9.71 4.74 -11.19
C VAL A 46 9.91 5.89 -10.22
N ALA A 47 10.54 5.61 -9.09
CA ALA A 47 10.89 6.65 -8.14
C ALA A 47 12.05 6.21 -7.23
N HIS A 48 12.85 7.20 -6.81
CA HIS A 48 13.96 7.00 -5.89
C HIS A 48 13.65 7.63 -4.52
N GLY A 49 14.40 7.20 -3.50
CA GLY A 49 14.27 7.71 -2.13
C GLY A 49 13.27 6.94 -1.27
N PRO A 50 12.95 7.45 -0.06
CA PRO A 50 12.06 6.76 0.87
C PRO A 50 10.62 6.67 0.35
N LEU A 51 9.95 5.52 0.50
CA LEU A 51 8.60 5.31 -0.02
C LEU A 51 7.57 6.30 0.53
N ALA A 52 7.72 6.77 1.77
CA ALA A 52 6.80 7.78 2.32
C ALA A 52 6.84 9.10 1.53
N ILE A 53 8.01 9.51 1.05
CA ILE A 53 8.16 10.72 0.23
C ILE A 53 7.56 10.50 -1.17
N VAL A 54 7.78 9.32 -1.75
CA VAL A 54 7.15 8.93 -3.03
C VAL A 54 5.63 8.92 -2.90
N ALA A 55 5.10 8.36 -1.81
CA ALA A 55 3.68 8.34 -1.50
C ALA A 55 3.10 9.76 -1.38
N GLU A 56 3.79 10.69 -0.72
CA GLU A 56 3.34 12.07 -0.62
C GLU A 56 3.21 12.73 -2.01
N ALA A 57 4.20 12.52 -2.88
CA ALA A 57 4.15 12.99 -4.27
C ALA A 57 3.00 12.37 -5.09
N CYS A 58 2.61 11.13 -4.79
CA CYS A 58 1.53 10.40 -5.47
C CYS A 58 0.14 10.68 -4.90
N SER A 59 0.03 11.23 -3.68
CA SER A 59 -1.21 11.33 -2.92
C SER A 59 -2.33 12.05 -3.68
N SER A 60 -1.99 13.12 -4.41
CA SER A 60 -2.92 13.90 -5.23
C SER A 60 -3.51 13.11 -6.40
N SER A 61 -2.75 12.16 -6.96
CA SER A 61 -3.17 11.35 -8.11
C SER A 61 -4.05 10.17 -7.70
N ILE A 62 -3.86 9.65 -6.48
CA ILE A 62 -4.63 8.55 -5.92
C ILE A 62 -5.98 9.03 -5.33
N GLY A 63 -6.03 10.28 -4.86
CA GLY A 63 -7.25 10.86 -4.26
C GLY A 63 -7.57 10.30 -2.87
N GLY A 64 -6.56 9.80 -2.15
CA GLY A 64 -6.73 9.17 -0.85
C GLY A 64 -5.41 8.89 -0.14
N ALA A 65 -5.47 8.09 0.92
CA ALA A 65 -4.28 7.65 1.63
C ALA A 65 -3.49 6.58 0.86
N ILE A 66 -2.19 6.54 1.10
CA ILE A 66 -1.27 5.51 0.64
C ILE A 66 -0.59 4.90 1.86
N LEU A 67 -0.56 3.58 1.95
CA LEU A 67 0.25 2.85 2.92
C LEU A 67 1.59 2.48 2.26
N ALA A 68 2.62 3.28 2.55
CA ALA A 68 3.97 3.07 2.04
C ALA A 68 4.68 2.01 2.88
N ALA A 69 5.01 0.87 2.28
CA ALA A 69 5.61 -0.27 2.95
C ALA A 69 6.93 0.09 3.67
N HIS A 70 7.16 -0.54 4.82
CA HIS A 70 8.49 -0.66 5.40
C HIS A 70 9.30 -1.72 4.67
N ASP A 71 10.63 -1.65 4.80
CA ASP A 71 11.52 -2.64 4.19
C ASP A 71 11.21 -4.05 4.72
N GLY A 72 11.03 -5.00 3.80
CA GLY A 72 10.74 -6.40 4.13
C GLY A 72 9.29 -6.70 4.53
N ALA A 73 8.37 -5.73 4.41
CA ALA A 73 6.94 -5.98 4.63
C ALA A 73 6.42 -7.08 3.69
N ASP A 74 5.59 -7.98 4.22
CA ASP A 74 4.91 -8.97 3.40
C ASP A 74 3.87 -8.29 2.49
N PRO A 75 3.89 -8.51 1.16
CA PRO A 75 2.96 -7.86 0.24
C PRO A 75 1.49 -8.16 0.52
N THR A 76 1.19 -9.39 0.96
CA THR A 76 -0.19 -9.81 1.24
C THR A 76 -0.71 -9.13 2.50
N GLU A 77 0.13 -9.04 3.54
CA GLU A 77 -0.21 -8.31 4.77
C GLU A 77 -0.38 -6.81 4.51
N LEU A 78 0.51 -6.21 3.71
CA LEU A 78 0.44 -4.81 3.31
C LEU A 78 -0.89 -4.49 2.60
N VAL A 79 -1.30 -5.29 1.61
CA VAL A 79 -2.56 -5.08 0.88
C VAL A 79 -3.76 -5.17 1.82
N ARG A 80 -3.77 -6.16 2.72
CA ARG A 80 -4.85 -6.32 3.69
C ARG A 80 -4.91 -5.16 4.67
N GLU A 81 -3.75 -4.71 5.17
CA GLU A 81 -3.69 -3.59 6.10
C GLU A 81 -4.08 -2.27 5.42
N ALA A 82 -3.58 -2.00 4.21
CA ALA A 82 -3.97 -0.83 3.42
C ALA A 82 -5.49 -0.76 3.21
N ARG A 83 -6.13 -1.89 2.85
CA ARG A 83 -7.59 -1.96 2.73
C ARG A 83 -8.31 -1.67 4.04
N ALA A 84 -7.82 -2.19 5.16
CA ALA A 84 -8.40 -1.92 6.47
C ALA A 84 -8.33 -0.42 6.82
N PHE A 85 -7.23 0.25 6.47
CA PHE A 85 -7.02 1.69 6.67
C PHE A 85 -7.64 2.57 5.58
N GLY A 86 -8.31 2.02 4.56
CA GLY A 86 -8.84 2.83 3.44
C GLY A 86 -7.74 3.53 2.65
N ALA A 87 -6.66 2.81 2.34
CA ALA A 87 -5.48 3.32 1.65
C ALA A 87 -5.08 2.41 0.47
N ALA A 88 -4.36 2.98 -0.50
CA ALA A 88 -3.66 2.20 -1.53
C ALA A 88 -2.33 1.66 -0.97
N PRO A 89 -2.01 0.36 -1.15
CA PRO A 89 -0.71 -0.16 -0.77
C PRO A 89 0.36 0.31 -1.76
N MET A 90 1.55 0.66 -1.25
CA MET A 90 2.72 1.01 -2.05
C MET A 90 3.92 0.19 -1.61
N LEU A 91 4.52 -0.54 -2.55
CA LEU A 91 5.60 -1.48 -2.30
C LEU A 91 6.77 -1.20 -3.23
N ARG A 92 7.99 -1.17 -2.68
CA ARG A 92 9.20 -1.21 -3.50
C ARG A 92 9.47 -2.64 -3.93
N VAL A 93 9.65 -2.84 -5.23
CA VAL A 93 9.93 -4.16 -5.80
C VAL A 93 11.26 -4.15 -6.51
N HIS A 94 12.07 -5.16 -6.22
CA HIS A 94 13.23 -5.48 -7.04
C HIS A 94 12.75 -6.29 -8.27
N PRO A 95 13.41 -6.21 -9.43
CA PRO A 95 12.99 -6.93 -10.64
C PRO A 95 12.84 -8.45 -10.43
N SER A 96 13.64 -9.03 -9.54
CA SER A 96 13.55 -10.46 -9.17
C SER A 96 12.29 -10.85 -8.40
N ASP A 97 11.63 -9.89 -7.75
CA ASP A 97 10.47 -10.13 -6.89
C ASP A 97 9.13 -9.80 -7.57
N LEU A 98 9.15 -9.24 -8.79
CA LEU A 98 7.93 -8.96 -9.57
C LEU A 98 7.03 -10.19 -9.73
N ALA A 99 7.61 -11.37 -9.93
CA ALA A 99 6.85 -12.62 -10.08
C ALA A 99 6.15 -13.08 -8.79
N ARG A 100 6.51 -12.50 -7.63
CA ARG A 100 5.97 -12.85 -6.31
C ARG A 100 4.85 -11.91 -5.87
N VAL A 101 4.64 -10.82 -6.60
CA VAL A 101 3.56 -9.87 -6.33
C VAL A 101 2.32 -10.31 -7.09
N SER A 102 1.24 -10.57 -6.35
CA SER A 102 -0.07 -10.85 -6.94
C SER A 102 -0.53 -9.68 -7.80
N THR A 103 -0.89 -9.94 -9.05
CA THR A 103 -1.45 -8.92 -9.97
C THR A 103 -2.93 -8.67 -9.73
N ASP A 104 -3.58 -9.48 -8.90
CA ASP A 104 -5.03 -9.43 -8.68
C ASP A 104 -5.42 -8.33 -7.66
N ASP A 105 -4.46 -7.87 -6.87
CA ASP A 105 -4.68 -6.82 -5.89
C ASP A 105 -4.21 -5.44 -6.42
N PRO A 106 -5.01 -4.37 -6.25
CA PRO A 106 -4.59 -3.03 -6.62
C PRO A 106 -3.47 -2.56 -5.68
N ILE A 107 -2.26 -2.44 -6.23
CA ILE A 107 -1.04 -2.03 -5.53
C ILE A 107 -0.18 -1.09 -6.39
N ILE A 108 0.48 -0.13 -5.75
CA ILE A 108 1.46 0.75 -6.37
C ILE A 108 2.83 0.09 -6.23
N LEU A 109 3.41 -0.33 -7.35
CA LEU A 109 4.75 -0.91 -7.42
C LEU A 109 5.75 0.19 -7.75
N VAL A 110 6.74 0.36 -6.88
CA VAL A 110 7.84 1.32 -7.07
C VAL A 110 9.08 0.56 -7.49
N VAL A 111 9.56 0.84 -8.68
CA VAL A 111 10.80 0.29 -9.23
C VAL A 111 11.91 1.33 -9.05
N ASP A 112 13.06 0.89 -8.54
CA ASP A 112 14.25 1.72 -8.31
C ASP A 112 15.28 1.68 -9.45
N ASP A 113 15.06 0.82 -10.45
CA ASP A 113 15.91 0.66 -11.63
C ASP A 113 15.28 1.25 -12.90
N ASP A 114 15.93 2.28 -13.43
CA ASP A 114 15.56 2.95 -14.69
C ASP A 114 15.55 1.98 -15.88
N HIS A 115 16.41 0.96 -15.88
CA HIS A 115 16.48 -0.01 -16.97
C HIS A 115 15.29 -0.97 -16.95
N THR A 116 14.94 -1.47 -15.77
CA THR A 116 13.71 -2.26 -15.56
C THR A 116 12.46 -1.46 -15.90
N ALA A 117 12.42 -0.18 -15.54
CA ALA A 117 11.30 0.68 -15.88
C ALA A 117 11.10 0.85 -17.40
N GLU A 118 12.20 1.00 -18.14
CA GLU A 118 12.18 1.11 -19.60
C GLU A 118 11.74 -0.19 -20.26
N ALA A 119 12.21 -1.33 -19.74
CA ALA A 119 11.78 -2.66 -20.21
C ALA A 119 10.30 -2.94 -19.95
N LEU A 120 9.75 -2.41 -18.86
CA LEU A 120 8.34 -2.58 -18.47
C LEU A 120 7.41 -1.50 -19.07
N GLY A 121 7.95 -0.48 -19.77
CA GLY A 121 7.16 0.61 -20.36
C GLY A 121 6.45 1.49 -19.33
N VAL A 122 7.04 1.67 -18.15
CA VAL A 122 6.37 2.24 -16.97
C VAL A 122 6.42 3.78 -16.94
N PRO A 123 5.32 4.46 -16.56
CA PRO A 123 5.33 5.91 -16.34
C PRO A 123 6.34 6.35 -15.27
N ARG A 124 7.11 7.41 -15.57
CA ARG A 124 8.09 7.99 -14.63
C ARG A 124 7.47 9.16 -13.87
N LEU A 125 7.66 9.20 -12.55
CA LEU A 125 7.42 10.39 -11.75
C LEU A 125 8.68 11.25 -11.80
N ARG A 126 8.54 12.51 -12.22
CA ARG A 126 9.62 13.50 -12.25
C ARG A 126 9.54 14.43 -11.05
#